data_AF-A0A125QHC9-F1
#
_entry.id   AF-A0A125QHC9-F1
#
_cell.length_a   1.000
_cell.length_b   1.000
_cell.length_c   1.000
_cell.angle_alpha   90.00
_cell.angle_beta   90.00
_cell.angle_gamma   90.00
#
_symmetry.space_group_name_H-M   'P 1'
#
loop_
_entity.id
_entity.type
_entity.pdbx_description
1 polymer ?
#
loop_
_entity_poly.entity_id
_entity_poly.type
_entity_poly.pdbx_seq_one_letter_code
_entity_poly.pdbx_strand_id
1 'polypeptide(L)'
;MTDYAELKRLAEAATPQDFDSAELKVENGHVECPQCGGQGEVELEADYCNFDGAAIGVQFYGIGHEFGAAEAFYRAANPDVVLALIAENERFRKDAKYWSEAHDREREWSAQLIEEREGLRKERDRLVEDNLALLENPGDAL
;
A
#
# COMPACT_ATOMS: atom_id res chain seq x y z
N MET A 1 -13.12 2.06 8.84
CA MET A 1 -12.31 1.95 7.61
C MET A 1 -11.76 3.33 7.31
N THR A 2 -10.44 3.49 7.25
CA THR A 2 -9.83 4.76 6.86
C THR A 2 -10.21 5.06 5.41
N ASP A 3 -10.73 6.25 5.15
CA ASP A 3 -11.00 6.72 3.80
C ASP A 3 -9.67 7.11 3.12
N TYR A 4 -9.08 6.15 2.41
CA TYR A 4 -7.80 6.33 1.71
C TYR A 4 -7.89 7.39 0.60
N ALA A 5 -9.06 7.54 -0.03
CA ALA A 5 -9.24 8.52 -1.09
C ALA A 5 -9.22 9.93 -0.51
N GLU A 6 -9.91 10.13 0.60
CA GLU A 6 -9.92 11.41 1.29
C GLU A 6 -8.54 11.74 1.90
N LEU A 7 -7.87 10.75 2.51
CA LEU A 7 -6.52 10.97 3.04
C LEU A 7 -5.52 11.32 1.93
N LYS A 8 -5.60 10.67 0.76
CA LYS A 8 -4.78 11.00 -0.41
C LYS A 8 -5.04 12.42 -0.89
N ARG A 9 -6.32 12.80 -1.04
CA ARG A 9 -6.72 14.16 -1.46
C ARG A 9 -6.20 15.23 -0.50
N LEU A 10 -6.30 14.99 0.81
CA LEU A 10 -5.80 15.91 1.84
C LEU A 10 -4.27 16.03 1.80
N ALA A 11 -3.57 14.91 1.63
CA ALA A 11 -2.10 14.92 1.53
C ALA A 11 -1.63 15.64 0.26
N GLU A 12 -2.24 15.38 -0.90
CA GLU A 12 -1.94 16.10 -2.16
C GLU A 12 -2.15 17.61 -2.01
N ALA A 13 -3.21 18.03 -1.31
CA ALA A 13 -3.49 19.45 -1.07
C ALA A 13 -2.53 20.11 -0.07
N ALA A 14 -1.95 19.32 0.85
CA ALA A 14 -0.98 19.79 1.84
C ALA A 14 0.48 19.75 1.34
N THR A 15 0.72 19.22 0.13
CA THR A 15 2.07 19.10 -0.46
C THR A 15 2.45 20.39 -1.19
N PRO A 16 3.70 20.87 -1.11
CA PRO A 16 4.85 20.38 -0.34
C PRO A 16 4.95 21.07 1.04
N GLN A 17 5.15 20.28 2.11
CA GLN A 17 5.38 20.78 3.48
C GLN A 17 6.76 20.30 3.95
N ASP A 18 7.62 21.23 4.35
CA ASP A 18 8.89 20.91 5.02
C ASP A 18 8.97 21.64 6.36
N PHE A 19 8.58 20.95 7.44
CA PHE A 19 8.58 21.53 8.79
C PHE A 19 9.97 21.88 9.31
N ASP A 20 11.05 21.33 8.73
CA ASP A 20 12.40 21.54 9.23
C ASP A 20 13.05 22.78 8.59
N SER A 21 12.63 23.16 7.38
CA SER A 21 13.02 24.42 6.74
C SER A 21 11.95 25.52 6.84
N ALA A 22 10.75 25.20 7.30
CA ALA A 22 9.63 26.13 7.54
C ALA A 22 9.80 27.07 8.76
N GLU A 23 10.98 27.16 9.37
CA GLU A 23 11.19 28.05 10.52
C GLU A 23 11.99 29.28 10.13
N LEU A 24 11.34 30.45 10.10
CA LEU A 24 12.03 31.72 10.29
C LEU A 24 12.06 32.00 11.79
N LYS A 25 13.24 31.86 12.41
CA LYS A 25 13.44 32.22 13.81
C LYS A 25 13.59 33.72 13.92
N VAL A 26 12.56 34.38 14.44
CA VAL A 26 12.59 35.82 14.72
C VAL A 26 12.82 36.02 16.21
N GLU A 27 13.90 36.72 16.57
CA GLU A 27 14.36 36.87 17.98
C GLU A 27 13.35 37.54 18.91
N ASN A 28 12.33 38.23 18.38
CA ASN A 28 11.21 38.84 19.11
C ASN A 28 10.04 39.13 18.15
N GLY A 29 9.46 38.08 17.58
CA GLY A 29 8.43 38.23 16.56
C GLY A 29 7.00 38.17 17.11
N HIS A 30 6.26 39.25 16.98
CA HIS A 30 4.82 39.13 16.72
C HIS A 30 4.67 39.14 15.20
N VAL A 31 4.11 38.07 14.63
CA VAL A 31 3.77 38.02 13.19
C VAL A 31 2.29 38.29 13.02
N GLU A 32 1.97 39.25 12.15
CA GLU A 32 0.61 39.47 11.69
C GLU A 32 0.16 38.26 10.86
N CYS A 33 -0.98 37.66 11.21
CA CYS A 33 -1.55 36.57 10.44
C CYS A 33 -1.73 37.01 8.97
N PRO A 34 -1.06 36.38 7.98
CA PRO A 34 -1.10 36.81 6.58
C PRO A 34 -2.49 36.64 5.94
N GLN A 35 -3.40 35.93 6.62
CA GLN A 35 -4.75 35.68 6.17
C GLN A 35 -5.76 36.75 6.66
N CYS A 36 -5.58 37.32 7.85
CA CYS A 36 -6.56 38.26 8.43
C CYS A 36 -5.98 39.62 8.85
N GLY A 37 -4.65 39.78 8.81
CA GLY A 37 -3.99 41.07 9.02
C GLY A 37 -4.15 41.68 10.42
N GLY A 38 -4.46 40.90 11.45
CA GLY A 38 -4.27 41.38 12.83
C GLY A 38 -5.35 41.08 13.86
N GLN A 39 -5.62 39.81 14.19
CA GLN A 39 -6.33 39.47 15.44
C GLN A 39 -5.75 38.28 16.22
N GLY A 40 -4.56 37.79 15.85
CA GLY A 40 -3.84 36.78 16.60
C GLY A 40 -2.40 37.23 16.78
N GLU A 41 -2.04 37.61 17.99
CA GLU A 41 -0.65 37.83 18.39
C GLU A 41 -0.22 36.58 19.14
N VAL A 42 0.90 35.98 18.72
CA VAL A 42 1.53 34.83 19.39
C VAL A 42 2.98 35.23 19.64
N GLU A 43 3.50 35.02 20.86
CA GLU A 43 4.94 35.17 21.15
C GLU A 43 5.69 34.05 20.41
N LEU A 44 6.55 34.38 19.45
CA LEU A 44 7.20 33.40 18.56
C LEU A 44 8.71 33.28 18.82
N GLU A 45 9.16 32.03 18.88
CA GLU A 45 10.52 31.63 18.51
C GLU A 45 10.63 31.10 17.05
N ALA A 46 9.51 30.94 16.29
CA ALA A 46 9.51 30.43 14.90
C ALA A 46 8.27 30.79 14.05
N ASP A 47 8.44 31.17 12.76
CA ASP A 47 7.38 31.55 11.80
C ASP A 47 6.43 30.42 11.31
N TYR A 48 5.26 30.80 10.77
CA TYR A 48 4.19 29.94 10.23
C TYR A 48 4.30 29.62 8.73
N CYS A 49 5.46 29.88 8.12
CA CYS A 49 5.64 29.81 6.67
C CYS A 49 6.38 28.54 6.26
N ASN A 50 5.87 27.84 5.26
CA ASN A 50 6.59 26.78 4.57
C ASN A 50 7.87 27.30 3.91
N PHE A 51 8.69 26.39 3.36
CA PHE A 51 9.91 26.72 2.63
C PHE A 51 9.71 27.66 1.42
N ASP A 52 8.49 27.75 0.89
CA ASP A 52 8.10 28.64 -0.21
C ASP A 52 7.43 29.95 0.25
N GLY A 53 7.36 30.19 1.57
CA GLY A 53 6.73 31.36 2.17
C GLY A 53 5.22 31.26 2.33
N ALA A 54 4.57 30.17 1.88
CA ALA A 54 3.14 29.96 2.07
C ALA A 54 2.82 29.61 3.54
N ALA A 55 1.77 30.19 4.11
CA ALA A 55 1.38 29.88 5.48
C ALA A 55 0.89 28.43 5.61
N ILE A 56 1.54 27.62 6.45
CA ILE A 56 1.12 26.24 6.74
C ILE A 56 0.17 26.15 7.93
N GLY A 57 0.20 27.16 8.82
CA GLY A 57 -0.71 27.25 9.96
C GLY A 57 -0.54 26.14 11.02
N VAL A 58 0.60 25.44 11.04
CA VAL A 58 0.89 24.38 12.01
C VAL A 58 1.97 24.86 12.98
N GLN A 59 1.65 24.87 14.28
CA GLN A 59 2.59 25.12 15.37
C GLN A 59 2.50 23.97 16.36
N PHE A 60 3.65 23.42 16.74
CA PHE A 60 3.73 22.46 17.83
C PHE A 60 4.02 23.24 19.13
N TYR A 61 3.11 23.16 20.10
CA TYR A 61 3.29 23.75 21.43
C TYR A 61 2.96 22.75 22.53
N GLY A 62 3.86 22.62 23.49
CA GLY A 62 3.69 21.75 24.65
C GLY A 62 5.01 21.48 25.36
N ILE A 63 4.93 20.74 26.47
CA ILE A 63 6.08 20.34 27.28
C ILE A 63 5.96 18.87 27.67
N GLY A 64 7.10 18.22 27.87
CA GLY A 64 7.16 16.82 28.29
C GLY A 64 7.31 15.83 27.15
N HIS A 65 7.40 14.55 27.52
CA HIS A 65 7.77 13.47 26.61
C HIS A 65 6.68 13.20 25.56
N GLU A 66 5.42 13.17 25.98
CA GLU A 66 4.27 12.86 25.13
C GLU A 66 4.12 13.90 24.01
N PHE A 67 4.35 15.17 24.33
CA PHE A 67 4.38 16.25 23.34
C PHE A 67 5.49 16.06 22.32
N GLY A 68 6.73 15.86 22.78
CA GLY A 68 7.87 15.64 21.87
C GLY A 68 7.70 14.40 20.98
N ALA A 69 7.09 13.34 21.51
CA ALA A 69 6.76 12.14 20.74
C ALA A 69 5.69 12.41 19.67
N ALA A 70 4.65 13.20 19.99
CA ALA A 70 3.61 13.57 19.04
C ALA A 70 4.19 14.44 17.91
N GLU A 71 4.98 15.47 18.24
CA GLU A 71 5.66 16.30 17.25
C GLU A 71 6.53 15.45 16.32
N ALA A 72 7.38 14.57 16.88
CA ALA A 72 8.23 13.69 16.09
C ALA A 72 7.42 12.79 15.15
N PHE A 73 6.28 12.28 15.61
CA PHE A 73 5.36 11.50 14.78
C PHE A 73 4.77 12.33 13.63
N TYR A 74 4.27 13.54 13.90
CA TYR A 74 3.66 14.39 12.87
C TYR A 74 4.68 14.84 11.81
N ARG A 75 5.91 15.16 12.22
CA ARG A 75 7.02 15.46 11.30
C ARG A 75 7.36 14.25 10.40
N ALA A 76 7.38 13.05 10.98
CA ALA A 76 7.63 11.81 10.23
C ALA A 76 6.45 11.42 9.32
N ALA A 77 5.21 11.73 9.71
CA ALA A 77 4.00 11.42 8.96
C ALA A 77 3.55 12.58 8.05
N ASN A 78 4.51 13.29 7.45
CA ASN A 78 4.23 14.38 6.54
C ASN A 78 3.47 13.92 5.27
N PRO A 79 2.86 14.85 4.49
CA PRO A 79 2.06 14.52 3.32
C PRO A 79 2.77 13.62 2.29
N ASP A 80 4.06 13.85 2.04
CA ASP A 80 4.85 13.05 1.10
C ASP A 80 5.00 11.60 1.56
N VAL A 81 5.29 11.40 2.85
CA VAL A 81 5.38 10.06 3.45
C VAL A 81 4.03 9.34 3.39
N VAL A 82 2.93 10.05 3.68
CA VAL A 82 1.59 9.49 3.57
C VAL A 82 1.28 9.07 2.13
N LEU A 83 1.59 9.90 1.14
CA LEU A 83 1.40 9.57 -0.28
C LEU A 83 2.24 8.37 -0.71
N ALA A 84 3.48 8.28 -0.25
CA ALA A 84 4.36 7.14 -0.52
C ALA A 84 3.78 5.84 0.08
N LEU A 85 3.30 5.87 1.32
CA LEU A 85 2.66 4.72 1.97
C LEU A 85 1.37 4.29 1.26
N ILE A 86 0.57 5.24 0.77
CA ILE A 86 -0.63 4.95 -0.02
C ILE A 86 -0.25 4.26 -1.33
N ALA A 87 0.74 4.77 -2.05
CA ALA A 87 1.21 4.19 -3.31
C ALA A 87 1.77 2.76 -3.10
N GLU A 88 2.51 2.54 -2.02
CA GLU A 88 2.98 1.21 -1.64
C GLU A 88 1.83 0.26 -1.29
N ASN A 89 0.82 0.72 -0.55
CA ASN A 89 -0.36 -0.08 -0.23
C ASN A 89 -1.14 -0.48 -1.50
N GLU A 90 -1.30 0.45 -2.44
CA GLU A 90 -1.92 0.19 -3.74
C GLU A 90 -1.15 -0.87 -4.54
N ARG A 91 0.19 -0.82 -4.51
CA ARG A 91 1.06 -1.84 -5.14
C ARG A 91 0.86 -3.21 -4.49
N PHE A 92 0.92 -3.30 -3.16
CA PHE A 92 0.73 -4.58 -2.47
C PHE A 92 -0.66 -5.17 -2.69
N ARG A 93 -1.71 -4.35 -2.78
CA ARG A 93 -3.05 -4.83 -3.13
C ARG A 93 -3.11 -5.42 -4.54
N LYS A 94 -2.43 -4.81 -5.52
CA LYS A 94 -2.32 -5.34 -6.88
C LYS A 94 -1.56 -6.67 -6.90
N ASP A 95 -0.44 -6.74 -6.19
CA ASP A 95 0.36 -7.97 -6.11
C ASP A 95 -0.42 -9.11 -5.44
N ALA A 96 -1.09 -8.82 -4.32
CA ALA A 96 -1.92 -9.82 -3.63
C ALA A 96 -3.03 -10.37 -4.54
N LYS A 97 -3.68 -9.50 -5.32
CA LYS A 97 -4.68 -9.91 -6.31
C LYS A 97 -4.07 -10.80 -7.39
N TYR A 98 -2.94 -10.38 -7.97
CA TYR A 98 -2.22 -11.15 -8.99
C TYR A 98 -1.85 -12.56 -8.50
N TRP A 99 -1.30 -12.66 -7.29
CA TRP A 99 -0.92 -13.96 -6.72
C TRP A 99 -2.12 -14.84 -6.41
N SER A 100 -3.23 -14.26 -5.94
CA SER A 100 -4.48 -15.02 -5.76
C SER A 100 -4.95 -15.61 -7.09
N GLU A 101 -5.00 -14.82 -8.15
CA GLU A 101 -5.43 -15.27 -9.48
C GLU A 101 -4.45 -16.30 -10.09
N ALA A 102 -3.14 -16.14 -9.87
CA ALA A 102 -2.14 -17.10 -10.31
C ALA A 102 -2.30 -18.45 -9.59
N HIS A 103 -2.52 -18.43 -8.28
CA HIS A 103 -2.76 -19.62 -7.48
C HIS A 103 -4.07 -20.33 -7.87
N ASP A 104 -5.11 -19.58 -8.21
CA ASP A 104 -6.37 -20.16 -8.72
C ASP A 104 -6.15 -20.90 -10.04
N ARG A 105 -5.43 -20.29 -10.99
CA ARG A 105 -5.06 -20.93 -12.27
C ARG A 105 -4.21 -22.19 -12.07
N GLU A 106 -3.25 -22.14 -11.14
CA GLU A 106 -2.40 -23.30 -10.85
C GLU A 106 -3.21 -24.46 -10.26
N ARG A 107 -4.19 -24.17 -9.40
CA ARG A 107 -5.10 -25.18 -8.86
C ARG A 107 -5.97 -25.79 -9.94
N GLU A 108 -6.53 -24.99 -10.83
CA GLU A 108 -7.33 -25.47 -11.96
C GLU A 108 -6.50 -26.36 -12.90
N TRP A 109 -5.31 -25.91 -13.28
CA TRP A 109 -4.39 -26.68 -14.10
C TRP A 109 -3.99 -28.00 -13.44
N SER A 110 -3.69 -27.97 -12.14
CA SER A 110 -3.36 -29.18 -11.38
C SER A 110 -4.52 -30.17 -11.33
N ALA A 111 -5.75 -29.68 -11.17
CA ALA A 111 -6.95 -30.53 -11.20
C ALA A 111 -7.13 -31.21 -12.57
N GLN A 112 -6.94 -30.46 -13.67
CA GLN A 112 -7.00 -31.01 -15.02
C GLN A 112 -5.94 -32.10 -15.25
N LEU A 113 -4.70 -31.87 -14.81
CA LEU A 113 -3.64 -32.87 -14.91
C LEU A 113 -3.93 -34.14 -14.10
N ILE A 114 -4.56 -34.00 -12.93
CA ILE A 114 -4.98 -35.16 -12.13
C ILE A 114 -6.04 -35.95 -12.87
N GLU A 115 -7.05 -35.28 -13.43
CA GLU A 115 -8.12 -35.93 -14.19
C GLU A 115 -7.57 -36.63 -15.45
N GLU A 116 -6.72 -35.96 -16.22
CA GLU A 116 -6.07 -36.54 -17.40
C GLU A 116 -5.23 -37.77 -17.03
N ARG A 117 -4.43 -37.68 -15.96
CA ARG A 117 -3.64 -38.80 -15.45
C ARG A 117 -4.52 -39.99 -15.05
N GLU A 118 -5.65 -39.74 -14.40
CA GLU A 118 -6.61 -40.79 -14.05
C GLU A 118 -7.25 -41.42 -15.29
N GLY A 119 -7.58 -40.62 -16.31
CA GLY A 119 -8.06 -41.10 -17.60
C GLY A 119 -7.05 -42.02 -18.29
N LEU A 120 -5.80 -41.56 -18.43
CA LEU A 120 -4.71 -42.34 -19.03
C LEU A 120 -4.43 -43.64 -18.26
N ARG A 121 -4.56 -43.63 -16.93
CA ARG A 121 -4.40 -44.83 -16.11
C ARG A 121 -5.47 -45.86 -16.44
N LYS A 122 -6.74 -45.46 -16.53
CA LYS A 122 -7.85 -46.35 -16.89
C LYS A 122 -7.67 -46.95 -18.28
N GLU A 123 -7.28 -46.13 -19.26
CA GLU A 123 -7.05 -46.60 -20.62
C GLU A 123 -5.87 -47.58 -20.70
N ARG A 124 -4.77 -47.29 -20.00
CA ARG A 124 -3.65 -48.23 -19.88
C ARG A 124 -4.11 -49.56 -19.29
N ASP A 125 -4.88 -49.53 -18.19
CA ASP A 125 -5.33 -50.75 -17.52
C ASP A 125 -6.23 -51.58 -18.44
N ARG A 126 -7.13 -50.94 -19.20
CA ARG A 126 -7.94 -51.59 -20.25
C ARG A 126 -7.08 -52.23 -21.34
N LEU A 127 -6.11 -51.50 -21.90
CA LEU A 127 -5.23 -52.02 -22.95
C LEU A 127 -4.39 -53.21 -22.46
N VAL A 128 -4.00 -53.21 -21.18
CA VAL A 128 -3.32 -54.37 -20.57
C VAL A 128 -4.24 -55.58 -20.52
N GLU A 129 -5.50 -55.41 -20.11
CA GLU A 129 -6.50 -56.49 -20.11
C GLU A 129 -6.77 -57.03 -21.52
N ASP A 130 -7.00 -56.15 -22.50
CA ASP A 130 -7.26 -56.53 -23.90
C ASP A 130 -6.06 -57.33 -24.48
N ASN A 131 -4.83 -56.88 -24.22
CA ASN A 131 -3.62 -57.58 -24.66
C ASN A 131 -3.46 -58.95 -23.98
N LEU A 132 -3.78 -59.07 -22.69
CA LEU A 132 -3.75 -60.35 -21.98
C LEU A 132 -4.75 -61.34 -22.57
N ALA A 133 -5.99 -60.90 -22.85
CA ALA A 133 -7.01 -61.74 -23.44
C ALA A 133 -6.61 -62.27 -24.83
N LEU A 134 -5.95 -61.44 -25.65
CA LEU A 134 -5.42 -61.86 -26.95
C LEU A 134 -4.31 -62.91 -26.84
N LEU A 135 -3.47 -62.83 -25.79
CA LEU A 135 -2.42 -63.82 -25.54
C LEU A 135 -2.99 -65.16 -25.03
N GLU A 136 -4.08 -65.13 -24.28
CA GLU A 136 -4.74 -66.32 -23.73
C GLU A 136 -5.60 -67.07 -24.78
N ASN A 137 -6.16 -66.35 -25.77
CA ASN A 137 -6.94 -66.93 -26.87
C ASN A 137 -6.38 -66.52 -28.26
N PRO A 138 -5.22 -67.04 -28.68
CA PRO A 138 -4.60 -66.67 -29.95
C PRO A 138 -5.35 -67.17 -31.20
N GLY A 139 -6.43 -67.94 -31.04
CA GLY A 139 -7.12 -68.69 -32.10
C GLY A 139 -8.22 -67.95 -32.87
N ASP A 140 -8.70 -66.80 -32.38
CA ASP A 140 -9.79 -66.03 -33.03
C ASP A 140 -9.28 -64.84 -33.89
N ALA A 141 -7.97 -64.75 -34.10
CA ALA A 141 -7.32 -63.67 -34.85
C ALA A 141 -7.01 -64.00 -36.33
N LEU A 142 -7.66 -65.01 -36.92
CA LEU A 142 -7.60 -65.34 -38.35
C LEU A 142 -8.95 -65.18 -39.05
#